data_AF-A0A819ZH72-F1
#
_entry.id   AF-A0A819ZH72-F1
#
_cell.length_a   1.000
_cell.length_b   1.000
_cell.length_c   1.000
_cell.angle_alpha   90.00
_cell.angle_beta   90.00
_cell.angle_gamma   90.00
#
_symmetry.space_group_name_H-M   'P 1'
#
loop_
_entity.id
_entity.type
_entity.pdbx_description
1 polymer ?
#
loop_
_entity_poly.entity_id
_entity_poly.type
_entity_poly.pdbx_seq_one_letter_code
_entity_poly.pdbx_strand_id
1 'polypeptide(L)' 'ALGPDAPSYPMVKIWAKRFRAGREDVSDDVRSSRPISVLTDENIDCARQVIEDDPHSTYEDTVTL' A
#
# COMPACT_ATOMS: atom_id res chain seq x y z
N ALA A 1 33.15 -10.18 -12.87
CA ALA A 1 31.97 -10.15 -11.98
C ALA A 1 31.30 -8.78 -12.11
N LEU A 2 29.98 -8.68 -11.92
CA LEU A 2 29.18 -7.49 -12.21
C LEU A 2 29.39 -6.28 -11.25
N GLY A 3 30.28 -6.40 -10.26
CA GLY A 3 30.58 -5.33 -9.28
C GLY A 3 29.75 -5.42 -7.99
N PRO A 4 29.99 -4.49 -7.03
CA PRO A 4 29.32 -4.48 -5.73
C PRO A 4 27.82 -4.14 -5.80
N ASP A 5 27.39 -3.43 -6.83
CA ASP A 5 25.98 -3.07 -7.06
C ASP A 5 25.18 -4.21 -7.71
N ALA A 6 25.83 -5.35 -7.97
CA ALA A 6 25.17 -6.50 -8.55
C ALA A 6 24.17 -7.11 -7.55
N PRO A 7 23.00 -7.56 -8.03
CA PRO A 7 22.05 -8.25 -7.18
C PRO A 7 22.66 -9.53 -6.62
N SER A 8 22.33 -9.82 -5.37
CA SER A 8 22.77 -11.05 -4.72
C SER A 8 22.24 -12.29 -5.47
N TYR A 9 22.98 -13.39 -5.41
CA TYR A 9 22.56 -14.63 -6.07
C TYR A 9 21.14 -15.11 -5.68
N PRO A 10 20.69 -15.01 -4.41
CA PRO A 10 19.29 -15.27 -4.04
C PRO A 10 18.29 -14.40 -4.81
N MET A 11 18.58 -13.12 -4.98
CA MET A 11 17.71 -12.20 -5.73
C MET A 11 17.58 -12.63 -7.20
N VAL A 12 18.69 -13.02 -7.83
CA VAL A 12 18.70 -13.55 -9.21
C VAL A 12 17.83 -14.80 -9.33
N LYS A 13 17.89 -15.73 -8.35
CA LYS A 13 17.03 -16.92 -8.34
C LYS A 13 15.55 -16.59 -8.26
N ILE A 14 15.17 -15.59 -7.45
CA ILE A 14 13.77 -15.15 -7.32
C ILE A 14 13.26 -14.62 -8.66
N TRP A 15 14.02 -13.72 -9.31
CA TRP A 15 13.66 -13.17 -10.62
C TRP A 15 13.59 -14.25 -11.70
N ALA A 16 14.55 -15.18 -11.74
CA ALA A 16 14.52 -16.30 -12.68
C ALA A 16 13.26 -17.17 -12.50
N LYS A 17 12.78 -17.36 -11.27
CA LYS A 17 11.51 -18.05 -10.99
C LYS A 17 10.30 -17.23 -11.47
N ARG A 18 10.30 -15.91 -11.25
CA ARG A 18 9.22 -15.01 -11.69
C ARG A 18 9.07 -14.99 -13.21
N PHE A 19 10.17 -14.87 -13.95
CA PHE A 19 10.15 -14.92 -15.41
C PHE A 19 9.69 -16.27 -15.93
N ARG A 20 10.13 -17.38 -15.32
CA ARG A 20 9.62 -18.72 -15.65
C ARG A 20 8.13 -18.91 -15.36
N ALA A 21 7.58 -18.14 -14.42
CA ALA A 21 6.16 -18.14 -14.10
C ALA A 21 5.32 -17.23 -15.03
N GLY A 22 5.95 -16.59 -16.03
CA GLY A 22 5.26 -15.76 -17.02
C GLY A 22 5.20 -14.27 -16.69
N ARG A 23 5.92 -13.78 -15.66
CA ARG A 23 6.14 -12.34 -15.52
C ARG A 23 7.01 -11.84 -16.68
N GLU A 24 6.69 -10.68 -17.24
CA GLU A 24 7.46 -10.05 -18.33
C GLU A 24 8.08 -8.71 -17.94
N ASP A 25 7.52 -8.03 -16.93
CA ASP A 25 7.99 -6.75 -16.43
C ASP A 25 9.04 -6.90 -15.32
N VAL A 26 9.82 -5.83 -15.13
CA VAL A 26 10.82 -5.68 -14.06
C VAL A 26 10.35 -4.71 -12.97
N SER A 27 9.12 -4.21 -13.08
CA SER A 27 8.56 -3.26 -12.14
C SER A 27 8.34 -3.94 -10.78
N ASP A 28 8.45 -3.16 -9.71
CA ASP A 28 8.08 -3.66 -8.40
C ASP A 28 6.58 -3.95 -8.35
N ASP A 29 6.23 -5.05 -7.70
CA ASP A 29 4.84 -5.33 -7.39
C ASP A 29 4.26 -4.22 -6.52
N VAL A 30 2.96 -3.97 -6.68
CA VAL A 30 2.23 -3.04 -5.80
C VAL A 30 2.54 -3.44 -4.36
N ARG A 31 3.24 -2.55 -3.66
CA ARG A 31 3.54 -2.77 -2.25
C ARG A 31 2.21 -2.78 -1.52
N SER A 32 1.89 -3.90 -0.88
CA SER A 32 0.80 -3.94 0.08
C SER A 32 1.17 -3.02 1.24
N SER A 33 0.75 -1.76 1.17
CA SER A 33 0.61 -0.94 2.36
C SER A 33 -0.43 -1.60 3.27
N ARG A 34 -0.47 -1.20 4.54
CA ARG A 34 -1.54 -1.63 5.45
C ARG A 34 -2.87 -1.40 4.72
N PRO A 35 -3.75 -2.42 4.59
CA PRO A 35 -5.03 -2.23 3.95
C PRO A 35 -5.70 -1.05 4.63
N ILE A 36 -5.99 -0.05 3.83
CA ILE A 36 -6.77 1.10 4.23
C ILE A 36 -8.23 0.61 4.29
N SER A 37 -8.52 -0.30 5.20
CA SER A 37 -9.90 -0.68 5.51
C SER A 37 -10.65 0.46 6.22
N VAL A 38 -9.95 1.58 6.47
CA VAL A 38 -10.44 2.77 7.17
C VAL A 38 -10.80 3.92 6.22
N LEU A 39 -10.23 3.98 5.00
CA LEU A 39 -10.61 4.98 3.98
C LEU A 39 -11.49 4.34 2.91
N THR A 40 -12.61 3.76 3.32
CA THR A 40 -13.72 3.54 2.39
C THR A 40 -14.41 4.86 2.11
N ASP A 41 -15.08 4.97 0.96
CA ASP A 41 -15.83 6.18 0.62
C ASP A 41 -16.89 6.50 1.70
N GLU A 42 -17.50 5.45 2.28
CA GLU A 42 -18.44 5.59 3.39
C GLU A 42 -17.81 6.22 4.64
N ASN A 43 -16.61 5.78 5.02
CA ASN A 43 -15.92 6.32 6.20
C ASN A 43 -15.45 7.77 5.97
N ILE A 44 -15.05 8.09 4.73
CA ILE A 44 -14.65 9.45 4.35
C ILE A 44 -15.87 10.38 4.42
N ASP A 45 -17.02 9.95 3.90
CA ASP A 45 -18.25 10.73 3.92
C ASP A 45 -18.78 10.90 5.35
N CYS A 46 -18.69 9.85 6.17
CA CYS A 46 -19.07 9.90 7.58
C CYS A 46 -18.19 10.89 8.38
N ALA A 47 -16.87 10.83 8.20
CA ALA A 47 -15.95 11.79 8.81
C ALA A 47 -16.21 13.23 8.32
N ARG A 48 -16.54 13.42 7.03
CA ARG A 48 -16.87 14.74 6.49
C ARG A 48 -18.13 15.32 7.14
N GLN A 49 -19.15 14.48 7.34
CA GLN A 49 -20.40 14.90 7.97
C GLN A 49 -20.18 15.37 9.42
N VAL A 50 -19.37 14.64 10.20
CA VAL A 50 -19.02 15.05 11.58
C VAL A 50 -18.35 16.42 11.62
N ILE A 51 -17.43 16.69 10.68
CA ILE A 51 -16.70 17.96 10.60
C ILE A 51 -17.63 19.10 10.14
N GLU A 52 -18.57 18.83 9.23
CA GLU A 52 -19.57 19.81 8.78
C GLU A 52 -20.57 20.16 9.90
N ASP A 53 -20.99 19.17 10.70
CA ASP A 53 -21.93 19.35 11.81
C ASP A 53 -21.27 20.03 13.02
N ASP A 54 -20.02 19.68 13.34
CA ASP A 54 -19.21 20.33 14.37
C ASP A 54 -17.76 20.55 13.91
N PRO A 55 -17.40 21.80 13.52
CA PRO A 55 -16.04 22.16 13.13
C PRO A 55 -14.99 22.01 14.26
N HIS A 56 -15.41 21.83 15.51
CA HIS A 56 -14.54 21.59 16.67
C HIS A 56 -14.50 20.12 17.09
N SER A 57 -15.10 19.23 16.30
CA SER A 57 -15.03 17.78 16.52
C SER A 57 -13.58 17.29 16.62
N THR A 58 -13.39 16.29 17.48
CA THR A 58 -12.08 15.70 17.73
C THR A 58 -11.88 14.43 16.91
N TYR A 59 -10.64 13.97 16.81
CA TYR A 59 -10.32 12.71 16.11
C TYR A 59 -11.12 11.52 16.66
N GLU A 60 -11.36 11.47 17.97
CA GLU A 60 -12.15 10.41 18.61
C GLU A 60 -13.61 10.42 18.11
N ASP A 61 -14.19 11.59 17.86
CA ASP A 61 -15.56 11.71 17.35
C ASP A 61 -15.70 11.21 15.90
N THR A 62 -14.61 11.29 15.12
CA THR A 62 -14.58 10.83 13.72
C THR A 62 -14.24 9.35 13.53
N VAL A 63 -13.50 8.75 14.47
CA VAL A 63 -13.00 7.35 14.38
C VAL A 63 -13.94 6.34 15.03
N THR A 64 -14.90 6.81 15.83
CA THR A 64 -15.85 5.94 16.55
C THR A 64 -17.13 5.63 15.74
N LEU A 65 -17.19 6.04 14.47
CA LEU A 65 -18.28 5.75 13.52
C LEU A 65 -17.97 4.52 12.66
#